data_AF-A0A367LYG8-F1
#
_entry.id   AF-A0A367LYG8-F1
#
_cell.length_a   1.000
_cell.length_b   1.000
_cell.length_c   1.000
_cell.angle_alpha   90.00
_cell.angle_beta   90.00
_cell.angle_gamma   90.00
#
_symmetry.space_group_name_H-M   'P 1'
#
loop_
_entity.id
_entity.type
_entity.pdbx_description
1 polymer ?
#
loop_
_entity_poly.entity_id
_entity_poly.type
_entity_poly.pdbx_seq_one_letter_code
_entity_poly.pdbx_strand_id
1 'polypeptide(L)'
;DLTLMPPFGTAIQQLSGEVGTLDTRNSQPAKVDIKGKVDKYAPVTIAGELDPFDPLKKLDITTSFKRVELTTLTPYSGKFAGYRIRKGRLNLDLHYQIERSQLKAENKVLLEGLQLGEKVDSPDAVDLPVKLAVALLKDTKGNIDIQLPVAGDLNNPEFSVMPIVWQTLR
;
A
#
# COMPACT_ATOMS: atom_id res chain seq x y z
N ASP A 1 -4.54 5.62 -12.13
CA ASP A 1 -5.51 4.56 -12.42
C ASP A 1 -6.73 5.16 -13.11
N LEU A 2 -6.88 4.86 -14.40
CA LEU A 2 -7.97 5.38 -15.23
C LEU A 2 -9.26 4.56 -15.10
N THR A 3 -9.25 3.45 -14.35
CA THR A 3 -10.43 2.61 -14.11
C THR A 3 -11.31 3.10 -12.94
N LEU A 4 -10.89 4.20 -12.30
CA LEU A 4 -11.61 4.85 -11.20
C LEU A 4 -12.29 6.12 -11.67
N MET A 5 -13.37 6.51 -10.98
CA MET A 5 -14.11 7.72 -11.27
C MET A 5 -14.25 8.57 -10.00
N PRO A 6 -13.60 9.76 -9.91
CA PRO A 6 -12.66 10.30 -10.89
C PRO A 6 -11.37 9.47 -10.99
N PRO A 7 -10.59 9.58 -12.08
CA PRO A 7 -9.32 8.89 -12.21
C PRO A 7 -8.39 9.22 -11.04
N PHE A 8 -7.72 8.20 -10.51
CA PHE A 8 -6.70 8.42 -9.50
C PHE A 8 -5.38 8.80 -10.18
N GLY A 9 -4.76 9.87 -9.70
CA GLY A 9 -3.42 10.28 -10.09
C GLY A 9 -2.63 10.75 -8.88
N THR A 10 -1.43 10.21 -8.69
CA THR A 10 -0.45 10.70 -7.72
C THR A 10 0.94 10.62 -8.35
N ALA A 11 1.81 11.58 -8.01
CA ALA A 11 3.17 11.62 -8.53
C ALA A 11 4.17 11.38 -7.40
N ILE A 12 5.15 10.51 -7.67
CA ILE A 12 6.38 10.46 -6.88
C ILE A 12 7.41 11.34 -7.60
N GLN A 13 7.87 12.37 -6.91
CA GLN A 13 8.74 13.42 -7.44
C GLN A 13 10.03 13.49 -6.63
N GLN A 14 11.00 14.26 -7.13
CA GLN A 14 12.30 14.47 -6.48
C GLN A 14 13.02 13.15 -6.18
N LEU A 15 12.95 12.22 -7.13
CA LEU A 15 13.61 10.93 -7.03
C LEU A 15 15.13 11.12 -7.01
N SER A 16 15.77 10.53 -6.01
CA SER A 16 17.23 10.53 -5.84
C SER A 16 17.65 9.20 -5.25
N GLY A 17 18.79 8.66 -5.66
CA GLY A 17 19.26 7.38 -5.17
C GLY A 17 20.08 6.63 -6.20
N GLU A 18 20.27 5.35 -5.95
CA GLU A 18 21.04 4.46 -6.81
C GLU A 18 20.36 3.09 -6.95
N VAL A 19 20.61 2.48 -8.10
CA VAL A 19 20.37 1.07 -8.34
C VAL A 19 21.74 0.46 -8.64
N GLY A 20 22.03 -0.66 -7.98
CA GLY A 20 23.27 -1.39 -8.15
C GLY A 20 23.41 -1.99 -9.55
N THR A 21 24.43 -2.82 -9.73
CA THR A 21 24.79 -3.38 -11.03
C THR A 21 23.63 -4.07 -11.73
N LEU A 22 23.39 -3.70 -12.99
CA LEU A 22 22.47 -4.37 -13.89
C LEU A 22 23.30 -5.15 -14.92
N ASP A 23 23.38 -6.47 -14.78
CA ASP A 23 24.12 -7.34 -15.72
C ASP A 23 23.21 -8.46 -16.23
N THR A 24 22.97 -8.47 -17.54
CA THR A 24 22.15 -9.50 -18.19
C THR A 24 22.88 -10.83 -18.34
N ARG A 25 24.20 -10.88 -18.12
CA ARG A 25 25.02 -12.09 -18.24
C ARG A 25 25.25 -12.78 -16.90
N ASN A 26 25.14 -12.04 -15.80
CA ASN A 26 25.28 -12.54 -14.45
C ASN A 26 24.13 -12.01 -13.58
N SER A 27 23.11 -12.85 -13.42
CA SER A 27 21.91 -12.57 -12.63
C SER A 27 22.27 -12.58 -11.13
N GLN A 28 22.78 -11.44 -10.67
CA GLN A 28 22.94 -11.10 -9.26
C GLN A 28 21.87 -10.08 -8.88
N PRO A 29 21.31 -10.14 -7.65
CA PRO A 29 20.40 -9.12 -7.17
C PRO A 29 21.06 -7.72 -7.19
N ALA A 30 20.37 -6.77 -7.79
CA ALA A 30 20.76 -5.37 -7.78
C ALA A 30 20.24 -4.72 -6.50
N LYS A 31 21.14 -4.03 -5.77
CA LYS A 31 20.74 -3.21 -4.63
C LYS A 31 19.91 -2.02 -5.09
N VAL A 32 18.98 -1.58 -4.26
CA VAL A 32 18.14 -0.41 -4.50
C VAL A 32 18.21 0.47 -3.25
N ASP A 33 18.46 1.77 -3.43
CA ASP A 33 18.22 2.82 -2.42
C ASP A 33 17.70 4.05 -3.17
N ILE A 34 16.39 4.26 -3.13
CA ILE A 34 15.69 5.36 -3.79
C ILE A 34 14.89 6.13 -2.76
N LYS A 35 14.97 7.46 -2.84
CA LYS A 35 14.23 8.41 -2.01
C LYS A 35 13.46 9.35 -2.92
N GLY A 36 12.31 9.82 -2.46
CA GLY A 36 11.49 10.77 -3.19
C GLY A 36 10.40 11.38 -2.33
N LYS A 37 9.41 12.00 -2.98
CA LYS A 37 8.23 12.57 -2.32
C LYS A 37 6.95 12.32 -3.10
N VAL A 38 5.90 11.88 -2.42
CA VAL A 38 4.52 11.84 -2.93
C VAL A 38 3.92 13.24 -2.83
N ASP A 39 3.28 13.69 -3.91
CA ASP A 39 2.53 14.95 -4.01
C ASP A 39 3.25 16.13 -3.33
N LYS A 40 4.51 16.34 -3.77
CA LYS A 40 5.47 17.39 -3.35
C LYS A 40 6.06 17.31 -1.93
N TYR A 41 5.43 16.64 -0.96
CA TYR A 41 5.84 16.76 0.45
C TYR A 41 6.03 15.45 1.23
N ALA A 42 5.26 14.41 0.94
CA ALA A 42 5.27 13.18 1.75
C ALA A 42 6.45 12.30 1.37
N PRO A 43 7.48 12.11 2.23
CA PRO A 43 8.67 11.36 1.84
C PRO A 43 8.33 9.90 1.55
N VAL A 44 9.00 9.37 0.54
CA VAL A 44 9.05 7.94 0.22
C VAL A 44 10.49 7.44 0.22
N THR A 45 10.70 6.24 0.73
CA THR A 45 11.97 5.51 0.63
C THR A 45 11.70 4.10 0.10
N ILE A 46 12.55 3.62 -0.80
CA ILE A 46 12.53 2.26 -1.35
C ILE A 46 13.95 1.73 -1.21
N ALA A 47 14.14 0.65 -0.48
CA ALA A 47 15.46 0.09 -0.23
C ALA A 47 15.43 -1.45 -0.24
N GLY A 48 16.52 -2.08 -0.64
CA GLY A 48 16.68 -3.52 -0.59
C GLY A 48 17.44 -4.06 -1.79
N GLU A 49 17.03 -5.22 -2.31
CA GLU A 49 17.62 -5.83 -3.48
C GLU A 49 16.58 -6.60 -4.30
N LEU A 50 16.80 -6.71 -5.61
CA LEU A 50 15.94 -7.51 -6.49
C LEU A 50 16.73 -8.02 -7.69
N ASP A 51 16.33 -9.14 -8.27
CA ASP A 51 16.79 -9.54 -9.59
C ASP A 51 16.11 -8.63 -10.64
N PRO A 52 16.87 -7.81 -11.38
CA PRO A 52 16.31 -6.77 -12.23
C PRO A 52 15.64 -7.31 -13.50
N PHE A 53 15.91 -8.57 -13.87
CA PHE A 53 15.37 -9.20 -15.08
C PHE A 53 14.38 -10.33 -14.76
N ASP A 54 14.39 -10.83 -13.53
CA ASP A 54 13.39 -11.77 -13.01
C ASP A 54 13.03 -11.47 -11.53
N PRO A 55 12.21 -10.44 -11.26
CA PRO A 55 11.83 -10.09 -9.89
C PRO A 55 11.09 -11.19 -9.14
N LEU A 56 10.49 -12.17 -9.85
CA LEU A 56 9.84 -13.31 -9.24
C LEU A 56 10.84 -14.35 -8.75
N LYS A 57 12.06 -14.37 -9.27
CA LYS A 57 13.14 -15.24 -8.77
C LYS A 57 13.64 -14.78 -7.41
N LYS A 58 13.93 -13.48 -7.26
CA LYS A 58 14.39 -12.91 -6.00
C LYS A 58 14.04 -11.41 -5.89
N LEU A 59 13.36 -11.05 -4.81
CA LEU A 59 13.09 -9.67 -4.43
C LEU A 59 13.07 -9.59 -2.90
N ASP A 60 13.71 -8.59 -2.32
CA ASP A 60 13.57 -8.21 -0.92
C ASP A 60 13.59 -6.68 -0.87
N ILE A 61 12.42 -6.07 -0.81
CA ILE A 61 12.26 -4.62 -0.89
C ILE A 61 11.43 -4.12 0.28
N THR A 62 11.97 -3.13 0.97
CA THR A 62 11.27 -2.32 1.96
C THR A 62 10.89 -0.98 1.35
N THR A 63 9.62 -0.61 1.46
CA THR A 63 9.12 0.70 1.04
C THR A 63 8.43 1.40 2.19
N SER A 64 8.73 2.67 2.42
CA SER A 64 8.08 3.49 3.45
C SER A 64 7.53 4.77 2.83
N PHE A 65 6.27 5.07 3.12
CA PHE A 65 5.62 6.34 2.84
C PHE A 65 5.22 6.97 4.15
N LYS A 66 5.62 8.23 4.40
CA LYS A 66 5.22 8.95 5.63
C LYS A 66 4.34 10.15 5.32
N ARG A 67 3.28 10.30 6.11
CA ARG A 67 2.36 11.45 6.10
C ARG A 67 1.74 11.76 4.72
N VAL A 68 1.39 10.72 3.96
CA VAL A 68 0.65 10.86 2.70
C VAL A 68 -0.74 11.41 3.00
N GLU A 69 -1.21 12.38 2.24
CA GLU A 69 -2.56 12.93 2.41
C GLU A 69 -3.61 11.93 1.94
N LEU A 70 -4.50 11.49 2.84
CA LEU A 70 -5.47 10.44 2.53
C LEU A 70 -6.55 10.85 1.53
N THR A 71 -6.80 12.15 1.36
CA THR A 71 -7.78 12.67 0.39
C THR A 71 -7.42 12.26 -1.04
N THR A 72 -6.12 12.07 -1.34
CA THR A 72 -5.63 11.55 -2.62
C THR A 72 -6.17 10.16 -2.94
N LEU A 73 -6.50 9.36 -1.93
CA LEU A 73 -7.04 7.99 -2.06
C LEU A 73 -8.56 7.93 -2.19
N THR A 74 -9.25 9.09 -2.21
CA THR A 74 -10.70 9.18 -2.35
C THR A 74 -11.28 8.37 -3.53
N PRO A 75 -10.63 8.30 -4.71
CA PRO A 75 -11.12 7.46 -5.80
C PRO A 75 -11.28 5.97 -5.40
N TYR A 76 -10.35 5.44 -4.60
CA TYR A 76 -10.41 4.06 -4.12
C TYR A 76 -11.46 3.88 -3.03
N SER A 77 -11.48 4.77 -2.03
CA SER A 77 -12.47 4.66 -0.93
C SER A 77 -13.90 4.88 -1.43
N GLY A 78 -14.09 5.75 -2.43
CA GLY A 78 -15.39 5.97 -3.06
C GLY A 78 -15.87 4.71 -3.79
N LYS A 79 -15.00 4.07 -4.57
CA LYS A 79 -15.35 2.85 -5.32
C LYS A 79 -15.61 1.66 -4.40
N PHE A 80 -14.70 1.36 -3.48
CA PHE A 80 -14.73 0.10 -2.73
C PHE A 80 -15.34 0.20 -1.34
N ALA A 81 -15.27 1.36 -0.70
CA ALA A 81 -15.88 1.59 0.63
C ALA A 81 -17.16 2.43 0.57
N GLY A 82 -17.51 3.00 -0.58
CA GLY A 82 -18.72 3.83 -0.74
C GLY A 82 -18.66 5.16 0.02
N TYR A 83 -17.47 5.68 0.35
CA TYR A 83 -17.32 6.96 1.04
C TYR A 83 -16.12 7.75 0.52
N ARG A 84 -16.27 9.07 0.43
CA ARG A 84 -15.12 9.96 0.25
C ARG A 84 -14.30 10.06 1.53
N ILE A 85 -13.02 10.44 1.38
CA ILE A 85 -12.19 10.82 2.53
C ILE A 85 -12.14 12.34 2.60
N ARG A 86 -12.60 12.89 3.72
CA ARG A 86 -12.58 14.34 3.98
C ARG A 86 -11.20 14.82 4.44
N LYS A 87 -10.52 14.04 5.28
CA LYS A 87 -9.16 14.33 5.77
C LYS A 87 -8.52 13.09 6.40
N GLY A 88 -7.22 13.19 6.63
CA GLY A 88 -6.41 12.26 7.40
C GLY A 88 -5.03 12.08 6.76
N ARG A 89 -4.15 11.35 7.44
CA ARG A 89 -2.81 11.02 6.95
C ARG A 89 -2.58 9.52 6.98
N LEU A 90 -1.83 9.04 5.99
CA LEU A 90 -1.38 7.66 5.88
C LEU A 90 0.13 7.59 6.11
N ASN A 91 0.55 6.68 6.96
CA ASN A 91 1.90 6.14 6.97
C ASN A 91 1.81 4.67 6.57
N LEU A 92 2.63 4.26 5.61
CA LEU A 92 2.63 2.92 5.04
C LEU A 92 4.05 2.38 5.07
N ASP A 93 4.27 1.27 5.76
CA ASP A 93 5.52 0.54 5.73
C ASP A 93 5.27 -0.85 5.12
N LEU A 94 5.98 -1.16 4.05
CA LEU A 94 5.87 -2.39 3.26
C LEU A 94 7.21 -3.13 3.32
N HIS A 95 7.20 -4.43 3.57
CA HIS A 95 8.36 -5.29 3.39
C HIS A 95 7.97 -6.53 2.61
N TYR A 96 8.39 -6.59 1.35
CA TYR A 96 7.99 -7.63 0.41
C TYR A 96 9.20 -8.47 0.07
N GLN A 97 9.07 -9.77 0.28
CA GLN A 97 10.08 -10.77 -0.03
C GLN A 97 9.49 -11.76 -1.03
N ILE A 98 10.21 -12.01 -2.11
CA ILE A 98 9.88 -13.01 -3.11
C ILE A 98 11.09 -13.91 -3.29
N GLU A 99 10.88 -15.22 -3.14
CA GLU A 99 11.86 -16.23 -3.50
C GLU A 99 11.16 -17.29 -4.38
N ARG A 100 11.58 -17.42 -5.64
CA ARG A 100 11.00 -18.38 -6.60
C ARG A 100 9.46 -18.32 -6.62
N SER A 101 8.93 -17.12 -6.82
CA SER A 101 7.50 -16.78 -6.85
C SER A 101 6.74 -16.95 -5.53
N GLN A 102 7.39 -17.37 -4.44
CA GLN A 102 6.76 -17.38 -3.13
C GLN A 102 6.85 -16.00 -2.51
N LEU A 103 5.70 -15.36 -2.31
CA LEU A 103 5.58 -14.05 -1.66
C LEU A 103 5.48 -14.24 -0.14
N LYS A 104 6.24 -13.43 0.58
CA LYS A 104 5.98 -13.04 1.97
C LYS A 104 6.00 -11.51 2.05
N ALA A 105 4.86 -10.92 2.34
CA ALA A 105 4.66 -9.48 2.41
C ALA A 105 4.14 -9.07 3.78
N GLU A 106 4.78 -8.08 4.37
CA GLU A 106 4.32 -7.39 5.57
C GLU A 106 3.83 -5.99 5.19
N ASN A 107 2.59 -5.67 5.56
CA ASN A 107 1.99 -4.37 5.32
C ASN A 107 1.61 -3.75 6.66
N LYS A 108 2.19 -2.61 7.01
CA LYS A 108 1.84 -1.84 8.20
C LYS A 108 1.23 -0.52 7.77
N VAL A 109 -0.02 -0.32 8.15
CA VAL A 109 -0.84 0.83 7.76
C VAL A 109 -1.19 1.60 9.03
N LEU A 110 -0.75 2.85 9.12
CA LEU A 110 -1.17 3.77 10.17
C LEU A 110 -1.96 4.92 9.54
N LEU A 111 -3.23 5.01 9.90
CA LEU A 111 -4.11 6.12 9.54
C LEU A 111 -4.27 7.05 10.73
N GLU A 112 -3.93 8.32 10.55
CA GLU A 112 -4.06 9.34 11.59
C GLU A 112 -5.17 10.32 11.23
N GLY A 113 -6.12 10.51 12.15
CA GLY A 113 -7.18 11.52 11.99
C GLY A 113 -8.10 11.29 10.79
N LEU A 114 -8.27 10.04 10.34
CA LEU A 114 -9.18 9.69 9.25
C LEU A 114 -10.60 10.19 9.55
N GLN A 115 -11.15 10.96 8.62
CA GLN A 115 -12.54 11.37 8.61
C GLN A 115 -13.17 11.05 7.26
N LEU A 116 -14.21 10.23 7.28
CA LEU A 116 -15.05 9.97 6.11
C LEU A 116 -15.91 11.20 5.80
N GLY A 117 -16.12 11.44 4.51
CA GLY A 117 -17.03 12.44 3.97
C GLY A 117 -18.39 11.84 3.61
N GLU A 118 -18.95 12.36 2.54
CA GLU A 118 -20.19 11.93 1.93
C GLU A 118 -20.13 10.50 1.39
N LYS A 119 -21.30 9.86 1.35
CA LYS A 119 -21.47 8.55 0.73
C LYS A 119 -21.30 8.70 -0.79
N VAL A 120 -20.63 7.74 -1.40
CA VAL A 120 -20.52 7.58 -2.84
C VAL A 120 -21.37 6.39 -3.23
N ASP A 121 -22.26 6.59 -4.19
CA ASP A 121 -22.98 5.47 -4.80
C ASP A 121 -22.02 4.73 -5.73
N SER A 122 -21.74 3.47 -5.41
CA SER A 122 -20.82 2.63 -6.15
C SER A 122 -21.31 1.18 -6.11
N PRO A 123 -21.52 0.53 -7.28
CA PRO A 123 -21.94 -0.86 -7.32
C PRO A 123 -20.86 -1.81 -6.78
N ASP A 124 -19.60 -1.37 -6.75
CA ASP A 124 -18.46 -2.14 -6.23
C ASP A 124 -18.21 -1.91 -4.73
N ALA A 125 -19.03 -1.08 -4.07
CA ALA A 125 -18.86 -0.81 -2.65
C ALA A 125 -19.27 -2.01 -1.81
N VAL A 126 -18.49 -2.29 -0.77
CA VAL A 126 -18.84 -3.33 0.21
C VAL A 126 -20.14 -2.98 0.94
N ASP A 127 -21.01 -3.98 1.11
CA ASP A 127 -22.22 -3.86 1.93
C ASP A 127 -21.87 -4.04 3.42
N LEU A 128 -21.10 -3.08 3.95
CA LEU A 128 -20.65 -3.08 5.34
C LEU A 128 -20.90 -1.71 5.99
N PRO A 129 -21.11 -1.67 7.32
CA PRO A 129 -21.23 -0.42 8.05
C PRO A 129 -19.86 0.26 8.21
N VAL A 130 -19.28 0.79 7.13
CA VAL A 130 -17.91 1.32 7.08
C VAL A 130 -17.64 2.38 8.17
N LYS A 131 -18.62 3.25 8.47
CA LYS A 131 -18.50 4.22 9.56
C LYS A 131 -18.31 3.55 10.92
N LEU A 132 -19.02 2.45 11.17
CA LEU A 132 -18.87 1.67 12.40
C LEU A 132 -17.52 0.97 12.43
N ALA A 133 -17.09 0.34 11.34
CA ALA A 133 -15.77 -0.29 11.26
C ALA A 133 -14.65 0.72 11.56
N VAL A 134 -14.69 1.91 10.95
CA VAL A 134 -13.75 3.00 11.23
C VAL A 134 -13.82 3.47 12.68
N ALA A 135 -15.00 3.51 13.30
CA ALA A 135 -15.14 3.88 14.71
C ALA A 135 -14.56 2.83 15.66
N LEU A 136 -14.72 1.54 15.35
CA LEU A 136 -14.22 0.42 16.16
C LEU A 136 -12.70 0.25 16.04
N LEU A 137 -12.13 0.51 14.87
CA LEU A 137 -10.70 0.40 14.62
C LEU A 137 -9.87 1.55 15.21
N LYS A 138 -10.53 2.64 15.64
CA LYS A 138 -9.83 3.80 16.19
C LYS A 138 -9.39 3.57 17.62
N ASP A 139 -8.13 3.86 17.91
CA ASP A 139 -7.61 3.97 19.26
C ASP A 139 -8.11 5.26 19.97
N THR A 140 -7.70 5.45 21.22
CA THR A 140 -8.06 6.63 22.03
C THR A 140 -7.50 7.95 21.49
N LYS A 141 -6.53 7.89 20.58
CA LYS A 141 -5.95 9.05 19.88
C LYS A 141 -6.60 9.27 18.50
N GLY A 142 -7.54 8.41 18.10
CA GLY A 142 -8.22 8.45 16.81
C GLY A 142 -7.40 7.89 15.65
N ASN A 143 -6.36 7.10 15.94
CA ASN A 143 -5.54 6.42 14.95
C ASN A 143 -6.08 5.02 14.65
N ILE A 144 -5.84 4.54 13.44
CA ILE A 144 -6.10 3.15 13.04
C ILE A 144 -4.76 2.56 12.63
N ASP A 145 -4.31 1.52 13.34
CA ASP A 145 -3.07 0.79 13.07
C ASP A 145 -3.43 -0.65 12.67
N ILE A 146 -3.07 -1.02 11.45
CA ILE A 146 -3.40 -2.32 10.86
C ILE A 146 -2.12 -2.95 10.35
N GLN A 147 -1.89 -4.21 10.74
CA GLN A 147 -0.82 -5.03 10.21
C GLN A 147 -1.42 -6.20 9.42
N LEU A 148 -1.14 -6.23 8.13
CA LEU A 148 -1.74 -7.18 7.19
C LEU A 148 -0.64 -8.02 6.53
N PRO A 149 -0.26 -9.17 7.11
CA PRO A 149 0.65 -10.09 6.44
C PRO A 149 -0.06 -10.74 5.25
N VAL A 150 0.64 -10.88 4.14
CA VAL A 150 0.18 -11.58 2.93
C VAL A 150 1.26 -12.56 2.51
N ALA A 151 0.90 -13.81 2.26
CA ALA A 151 1.82 -14.81 1.75
C ALA A 151 1.12 -15.70 0.72
N GLY A 152 1.87 -16.27 -0.20
CA GLY A 152 1.33 -17.19 -1.21
C GLY A 152 2.20 -17.32 -2.45
N ASP A 153 1.77 -18.19 -3.37
CA ASP A 153 2.42 -18.36 -4.67
C ASP A 153 1.91 -17.31 -5.67
N LEU A 154 2.81 -16.50 -6.21
CA LEU A 154 2.48 -15.48 -7.22
C LEU A 154 2.06 -16.08 -8.57
N ASN A 155 2.40 -17.34 -8.86
CA ASN A 155 1.93 -18.05 -10.05
C ASN A 155 0.51 -18.59 -9.89
N ASN A 156 0.05 -18.78 -8.65
CA ASN A 156 -1.33 -19.18 -8.36
C ASN A 156 -1.94 -18.25 -7.31
N PRO A 157 -2.31 -17.02 -7.72
CA PRO A 157 -2.80 -15.99 -6.81
C PRO A 157 -4.23 -16.29 -6.36
N GLU A 158 -4.44 -17.28 -5.49
CA GLU A 158 -5.69 -17.45 -4.74
C GLU A 158 -5.68 -16.53 -3.52
N PHE A 159 -5.71 -15.21 -3.75
CA PHE A 159 -5.80 -14.25 -2.66
C PHE A 159 -7.26 -14.06 -2.22
N SER A 160 -7.61 -14.62 -1.07
CA SER A 160 -8.81 -14.18 -0.33
C SER A 160 -8.41 -13.11 0.68
N VAL A 161 -8.93 -11.89 0.52
CA VAL A 161 -8.63 -10.75 1.42
C VAL A 161 -9.46 -10.84 2.71
N MET A 162 -10.62 -11.51 2.64
CA MET A 162 -11.57 -11.62 3.75
C MET A 162 -11.00 -12.31 5.02
N PRO A 163 -10.24 -13.42 4.94
CA PRO A 163 -9.66 -14.05 6.15
C PRO A 163 -8.64 -13.17 6.87
N ILE A 164 -7.96 -12.27 6.17
CA ILE A 164 -6.85 -11.49 6.72
C ILE A 164 -7.38 -10.31 7.57
N VAL A 165 -8.51 -9.71 7.20
CA VAL A 165 -9.16 -8.63 7.97
C VAL A 165 -9.65 -9.14 9.34
N TRP A 166 -10.20 -10.35 9.43
CA TRP A 166 -10.68 -10.92 10.69
C TRP A 166 -9.56 -11.25 11.69
N GLN A 167 -8.34 -11.53 11.22
CA GLN A 167 -7.19 -11.79 12.09
C GLN A 167 -6.70 -10.53 12.82
N THR A 168 -6.96 -9.34 12.27
CA THR A 168 -6.57 -8.05 12.86
C THR A 168 -7.56 -7.46 13.86
N LEU A 169 -8.78 -8.03 13.94
CA LEU A 169 -9.85 -7.57 14.85
C LEU A 169 -9.95 -8.39 16.17
N ARG A 170 -8.94 -9.22 16.47
CA ARG A 170 -8.84 -9.98 17.72
C ARG A 170 -7.79 -9.43 18.66
#